data_AF-A0A7V5C8U1-F1
#
_entry.id   AF-A0A7V5C8U1-F1
#
_cell.length_a   1.000
_cell.length_b   1.000
_cell.length_c   1.000
_cell.angle_alpha   90.00
_cell.angle_beta   90.00
_cell.angle_gamma   90.00
#
_symmetry.space_group_name_H-M   'P 1'
#
loop_
_entity.id
_entity.type
_entity.pdbx_description
1 polymer ?
#
loop_
_entity_poly.entity_id
_entity_poly.type
_entity_poly.pdbx_seq_one_letter_code
_entity_poly.pdbx_strand_id
1 'polypeptide(L)'
;IGRPGRDSDPFDVVAVSDLTICCFRKKPFEELMTRTPHIGQRLLEMTLDELDSAREWMLVLGRKTAREKIASLLAIIARRDAALKKLHSKDGMAFDLPLTREAMADYLGLTLETVSRQISALRKAGIIRLDGKRRVVIPSLERLIDETGDDMDGGLIV
;
A
#
# COMPACT_ATOMS: atom_id res chain seq x y z
N ILE A 1 -16.98 3.54 6.86
CA ILE A 1 -16.64 2.64 5.72
C ILE A 1 -17.52 1.40 5.87
N GLY A 2 -18.01 0.81 4.79
CA GLY A 2 -18.92 -0.32 4.89
C GLY A 2 -19.22 -0.95 3.54
N ARG A 3 -19.94 -2.06 3.56
CA ARG A 3 -20.21 -2.89 2.38
C ARG A 3 -21.68 -2.73 1.95
N PRO A 4 -21.98 -2.27 0.73
CA PRO A 4 -23.35 -2.28 0.21
C PRO A 4 -23.99 -3.66 0.35
N GLY A 5 -25.24 -3.73 0.79
CA GLY A 5 -25.92 -5.00 1.05
C GLY A 5 -25.52 -5.77 2.31
N ARG A 6 -24.63 -5.24 3.17
CA ARG A 6 -24.32 -5.82 4.50
C ARG A 6 -24.50 -4.81 5.63
N ASP A 7 -24.85 -5.29 6.82
CA ASP A 7 -25.15 -4.42 7.97
C ASP A 7 -23.95 -4.18 8.89
N SER A 8 -22.92 -5.03 8.82
CA SER A 8 -21.68 -4.89 9.58
C SER A 8 -20.45 -5.16 8.73
N ASP A 9 -19.32 -4.59 9.17
CA ASP A 9 -17.99 -4.85 8.66
C ASP A 9 -17.19 -5.58 9.76
N PRO A 10 -16.50 -6.69 9.47
CA PRO A 10 -15.70 -7.39 10.47
C PRO A 10 -14.38 -6.68 10.81
N PHE A 11 -14.06 -5.58 10.12
CA PHE A 11 -12.80 -4.87 10.28
C PHE A 11 -13.01 -3.46 10.83
N ASP A 12 -12.09 -3.04 11.70
CA ASP A 12 -11.93 -1.65 12.08
C ASP A 12 -11.03 -0.92 11.08
N VAL A 13 -11.30 0.37 10.86
CA VAL A 13 -10.48 1.21 9.98
C VAL A 13 -9.96 2.41 10.76
N VAL A 14 -8.65 2.65 10.66
CA VAL A 14 -7.97 3.75 11.34
C VAL A 14 -7.28 4.64 10.31
N ALA A 15 -7.42 5.96 10.47
CA ALA A 15 -6.69 6.92 9.66
C ALA A 15 -5.22 6.98 10.09
N VAL A 16 -4.30 6.79 9.14
CA VAL A 16 -2.84 6.86 9.38
C VAL A 16 -2.26 8.26 9.12
N SER A 17 -3.03 9.13 8.48
CA SER A 17 -2.73 10.54 8.21
C SER A 17 -4.02 11.37 8.26
N ASP A 18 -3.87 12.70 8.23
CA ASP A 18 -5.00 13.60 8.06
C ASP A 18 -5.69 13.36 6.72
N LEU A 19 -7.02 13.26 6.73
CA LEU A 19 -7.82 12.98 5.54
C LEU A 19 -9.24 13.52 5.67
N THR A 20 -9.91 13.68 4.54
CA THR A 20 -11.35 13.99 4.48
C THR A 20 -12.08 12.81 3.85
N ILE A 21 -13.11 12.29 4.52
CA ILE A 21 -13.93 11.19 4.00
C ILE A 21 -15.20 11.76 3.37
N CYS A 22 -15.49 11.34 2.14
CA CYS A 22 -16.81 11.54 1.55
C CYS A 22 -17.74 10.40 1.98
N CYS A 23 -18.72 10.71 2.83
CA CYS A 23 -19.64 9.72 3.39
C CYS A 23 -20.97 9.72 2.64
N PHE A 24 -21.38 8.54 2.18
CA PHE A 24 -22.71 8.31 1.61
C PHE A 24 -23.57 7.54 2.60
N ARG A 25 -24.83 7.97 2.78
CA ARG A 25 -25.80 7.18 3.54
C ARG A 25 -26.15 5.92 2.75
N LYS A 26 -26.17 4.77 3.42
CA LYS A 26 -26.38 3.45 2.81
C LYS A 26 -27.63 3.38 1.92
N LYS A 27 -28.82 3.64 2.47
CA LYS A 27 -30.08 3.53 1.73
C LYS A 27 -30.14 4.41 0.46
N PRO A 28 -29.87 5.74 0.53
CA PRO A 28 -29.81 6.57 -0.68
C PRO A 28 -28.77 6.12 -1.70
N PHE A 29 -27.63 5.58 -1.24
CA PHE A 29 -26.59 5.08 -2.14
C PHE A 29 -27.04 3.79 -2.86
N GLU A 30 -27.68 2.87 -2.16
CA GLU A 30 -28.24 1.65 -2.75
C GLU A 30 -29.35 1.99 -3.77
N GLU A 31 -30.24 2.94 -3.46
CA GLU A 31 -31.24 3.45 -4.41
C GLU A 31 -30.59 4.11 -5.64
N LEU A 32 -29.51 4.87 -5.45
CA LEU A 32 -28.77 5.49 -6.53
C LEU A 32 -28.16 4.44 -7.46
N MET A 33 -27.63 3.34 -6.92
CA MET A 33 -27.11 2.21 -7.70
C MET A 33 -28.19 1.57 -8.58
N THR A 34 -29.41 1.39 -8.06
CA THR A 34 -30.53 0.84 -8.86
C THR A 34 -30.92 1.76 -10.00
N ARG A 35 -30.90 3.07 -9.79
CA ARG A 35 -31.28 4.07 -10.80
C ARG A 35 -30.16 4.35 -11.81
N THR A 36 -28.93 3.98 -11.48
CA THR A 36 -27.72 4.38 -12.20
C THR A 36 -26.80 3.16 -12.39
N PRO A 37 -27.09 2.27 -13.36
CA PRO A 37 -26.42 0.97 -13.47
C PRO A 37 -24.89 1.04 -13.58
N HIS A 38 -24.35 2.11 -14.17
CA HIS A 38 -22.89 2.30 -14.31
C HIS A 38 -22.17 2.41 -12.96
N ILE A 39 -22.86 2.84 -11.89
CA ILE A 39 -22.27 2.87 -10.54
C ILE A 39 -22.06 1.44 -10.05
N GLY A 40 -23.02 0.54 -10.27
CA GLY A 40 -22.90 -0.87 -9.93
C GLY A 40 -21.74 -1.54 -10.68
N GLN A 41 -21.62 -1.29 -11.99
CA GLN A 41 -20.48 -1.78 -12.79
C GLN A 41 -19.15 -1.26 -12.25
N ARG A 42 -19.05 0.05 -11.96
CA ARG A 42 -17.81 0.64 -11.44
C ARG A 42 -17.42 0.07 -10.08
N LEU A 43 -18.38 -0.18 -9.19
CA LEU A 43 -18.13 -0.83 -7.90
C LEU A 43 -17.64 -2.27 -8.08
N LEU A 44 -18.16 -3.01 -9.06
CA LEU A 44 -17.69 -4.35 -9.37
C LEU A 44 -16.23 -4.33 -9.86
N GLU A 45 -15.90 -3.44 -10.80
CA GLU A 45 -14.52 -3.24 -11.28
C GLU A 45 -13.57 -2.95 -10.10
N MET A 46 -13.91 -1.97 -9.26
CA MET A 46 -13.11 -1.64 -8.07
C MET A 46 -12.96 -2.82 -7.10
N THR A 47 -14.00 -3.66 -6.97
CA THR A 47 -13.95 -4.86 -6.11
C THR A 47 -13.04 -5.94 -6.70
N LEU A 48 -13.02 -6.10 -8.03
CA LEU A 48 -12.12 -7.02 -8.72
C LEU A 48 -10.66 -6.55 -8.60
N ASP A 49 -10.41 -5.25 -8.81
CA ASP A 49 -9.08 -4.64 -8.65
C ASP A 49 -8.54 -4.86 -7.22
N GLU A 50 -9.38 -4.67 -6.19
CA GLU A 50 -9.01 -4.90 -4.78
C GLU A 50 -8.77 -6.40 -4.50
N LEU A 51 -9.52 -7.30 -5.13
CA LEU A 51 -9.32 -8.75 -4.97
C LEU A 51 -7.99 -9.20 -5.58
N ASP A 52 -7.63 -8.68 -6.75
CA ASP A 52 -6.35 -9.00 -7.38
C ASP A 52 -5.18 -8.41 -6.57
N SER A 53 -5.32 -7.18 -6.09
CA SER A 53 -4.37 -6.57 -5.15
C SER A 53 -4.18 -7.42 -3.88
N ALA A 54 -5.26 -7.96 -3.32
CA ALA A 54 -5.21 -8.83 -2.14
C ALA A 54 -4.49 -10.17 -2.43
N ARG A 55 -4.66 -10.74 -3.63
CA ARG A 55 -3.98 -11.97 -4.05
C ARG A 55 -2.48 -11.74 -4.22
N GLU A 56 -2.08 -10.64 -4.85
CA GLU A 56 -0.68 -10.24 -4.98
C GLU A 56 -0.04 -10.02 -3.61
N TRP A 57 -0.73 -9.31 -2.71
CA TRP A 57 -0.24 -9.08 -1.36
C TRP A 57 -0.08 -10.38 -0.57
N MET A 58 -0.97 -11.35 -0.77
CA MET A 58 -0.84 -12.68 -0.17
C MET A 58 0.45 -13.39 -0.61
N LEU A 59 0.87 -13.26 -1.86
CA LEU A 59 2.15 -13.80 -2.35
C LEU A 59 3.34 -13.11 -1.69
N VAL A 60 3.29 -11.78 -1.56
CA VAL A 60 4.29 -11.00 -0.82
C VAL A 60 4.40 -11.51 0.62
N LEU A 61 3.27 -11.71 1.31
CA LEU A 61 3.26 -12.18 2.69
C LEU A 61 3.71 -13.65 2.84
N GLY A 62 3.40 -14.51 1.87
CA GLY A 62 3.67 -15.94 1.95
C GLY A 62 5.05 -16.38 1.48
N ARG A 63 5.67 -15.66 0.54
CA ARG A 63 6.91 -16.11 -0.14
C ARG A 63 8.12 -15.21 0.07
N LYS A 64 7.92 -13.91 0.30
CA LYS A 64 9.02 -12.97 0.39
C LYS A 64 9.70 -12.99 1.75
N THR A 65 11.00 -12.75 1.78
CA THR A 65 11.77 -12.56 3.02
C THR A 65 11.34 -11.27 3.73
N ALA A 66 11.69 -11.12 5.01
CA ALA A 66 11.35 -9.90 5.76
C ALA A 66 11.90 -8.62 5.10
N ARG A 67 13.06 -8.71 4.46
CA ARG A 67 13.68 -7.61 3.73
C ARG A 67 12.87 -7.24 2.49
N GLU A 68 12.54 -8.25 1.68
CA GLU A 68 11.75 -8.11 0.45
C GLU A 68 10.34 -7.60 0.70
N LYS A 69 9.68 -8.05 1.78
CA LYS A 69 8.38 -7.54 2.22
C LYS A 69 8.42 -6.04 2.50
N ILE A 70 9.46 -5.58 3.20
CA ILE A 70 9.62 -4.16 3.53
C ILE A 70 9.98 -3.35 2.29
N ALA A 71 10.86 -3.86 1.42
CA ALA A 71 11.15 -3.23 0.14
C ALA A 71 9.88 -3.09 -0.72
N SER A 72 9.07 -4.15 -0.79
CA SER A 72 7.80 -4.17 -1.53
C SER A 72 6.82 -3.12 -1.00
N LEU A 73 6.67 -3.02 0.33
CA LEU A 73 5.84 -2.00 0.96
C LEU A 73 6.29 -0.58 0.60
N LEU A 74 7.59 -0.30 0.72
CA LEU A 74 8.15 1.01 0.41
C LEU A 74 7.98 1.36 -1.08
N ALA A 75 8.14 0.38 -1.98
CA ALA A 75 7.96 0.56 -3.41
C ALA A 75 6.49 0.88 -3.77
N ILE A 76 5.53 0.20 -3.14
CA ILE A 76 4.09 0.48 -3.32
C ILE A 76 3.76 1.91 -2.87
N ILE A 77 4.23 2.32 -1.68
CA ILE A 77 3.96 3.66 -1.16
C ILE A 77 4.61 4.73 -2.06
N ALA A 78 5.85 4.49 -2.50
CA ALA A 78 6.56 5.40 -3.41
C ALA A 78 5.84 5.58 -4.75
N ARG A 79 5.38 4.49 -5.37
CA ARG A 79 4.62 4.54 -6.63
C ARG A 79 3.30 5.29 -6.47
N ARG A 80 2.56 5.03 -5.38
CA ARG A 80 1.30 5.74 -5.09
C ARG A 80 1.53 7.24 -4.91
N ASP A 81 2.55 7.63 -4.13
CA ASP A 81 2.89 9.05 -3.93
C ASP A 81 3.33 9.73 -5.24
N ALA A 82 4.13 9.04 -6.06
CA ALA A 82 4.56 9.54 -7.37
C ALA A 82 3.39 9.73 -8.34
N ALA A 83 2.45 8.78 -8.39
CA ALA A 83 1.24 8.87 -9.22
C ALA A 83 0.36 10.07 -8.82
N LEU A 84 0.20 10.31 -7.51
CA LEU A 84 -0.55 11.46 -6.99
C LEU A 84 0.11 12.79 -7.32
N LYS A 85 1.44 12.86 -7.24
CA LYS A 85 2.20 14.10 -7.49
C LYS A 85 2.63 14.28 -8.95
N LYS A 86 2.31 13.33 -9.83
CA LYS A 86 2.76 13.29 -11.25
C LYS A 86 4.29 13.41 -11.40
N LEU A 87 5.05 12.83 -10.46
CA LEU A 87 6.51 12.79 -10.56
C LEU A 87 6.98 11.65 -11.49
N HIS A 88 8.04 11.90 -12.25
CA HIS A 88 8.70 10.88 -13.06
C HIS A 88 9.82 10.19 -12.27
N SER A 89 9.97 8.88 -12.45
CA SER A 89 10.86 7.99 -11.68
C SER A 89 12.37 8.26 -11.80
N LYS A 90 12.80 9.21 -12.64
CA LYS A 90 14.23 9.49 -12.88
C LYS A 90 14.88 10.36 -11.80
N ASP A 91 14.08 11.16 -11.11
CA ASP A 91 14.53 11.92 -9.95
C ASP A 91 14.13 11.12 -8.71
N GLY A 92 15.11 10.75 -7.86
CA GLY A 92 14.87 9.92 -6.68
C GLY A 92 13.61 10.35 -5.90
N MET A 93 12.86 9.38 -5.40
CA MET A 93 11.55 9.63 -4.80
C MET A 93 11.68 9.98 -3.32
N ALA A 94 10.80 10.85 -2.83
CA ALA A 94 10.70 11.12 -1.40
C ALA A 94 9.24 11.23 -0.98
N PHE A 95 8.86 10.48 0.04
CA PHE A 95 7.50 10.45 0.58
C PHE A 95 7.55 10.41 2.10
N ASP A 96 6.46 10.86 2.72
CA ASP A 96 6.25 10.67 4.15
C ASP A 96 5.60 9.31 4.38
N LEU A 97 6.21 8.50 5.24
CA LEU A 97 5.68 7.20 5.66
C LEU A 97 4.74 7.43 6.87
N PRO A 98 3.41 7.38 6.68
CA PRO A 98 2.47 7.61 7.79
C PRO A 98 2.43 6.40 8.74
N LEU A 99 2.91 5.24 8.33
CA LEU A 99 2.91 4.04 9.17
C LEU A 99 4.03 4.06 10.21
N THR A 100 3.68 3.70 11.45
CA THR A 100 4.68 3.43 12.50
C THR A 100 5.33 2.06 12.29
N ARG A 101 6.37 1.74 13.06
CA ARG A 101 7.03 0.42 12.96
C ARG A 101 6.12 -0.71 13.43
N GLU A 102 5.29 -0.45 14.42
CA GLU A 102 4.23 -1.32 14.91
C GLU A 102 3.21 -1.58 13.80
N ALA A 103 2.67 -0.52 13.19
CA ALA A 103 1.69 -0.67 12.10
C ALA A 103 2.28 -1.43 10.89
N MET A 104 3.56 -1.20 10.56
CA MET A 104 4.26 -1.99 9.53
C MET A 104 4.42 -3.46 9.92
N ALA A 105 4.72 -3.73 11.19
CA ALA A 105 4.87 -5.08 11.70
C ALA A 105 3.56 -5.87 11.59
N ASP A 106 2.46 -5.25 12.05
CA ASP A 106 1.11 -5.81 11.94
C ASP A 106 0.72 -6.04 10.47
N TYR A 107 0.99 -5.05 9.60
CA TYR A 107 0.63 -5.12 8.17
C TYR A 107 1.43 -6.17 7.38
N LEU A 108 2.68 -6.45 7.77
CA LEU A 108 3.58 -7.37 7.06
C LEU A 108 3.67 -8.77 7.70
N GLY A 109 3.00 -8.98 8.84
CA GLY A 109 3.16 -10.20 9.64
C GLY A 109 4.60 -10.38 10.13
N LEU A 110 5.24 -9.28 10.55
CA LEU A 110 6.60 -9.26 11.08
C LEU A 110 6.59 -8.79 12.54
N THR A 111 7.72 -8.92 13.23
CA THR A 111 7.90 -8.25 14.53
C THR A 111 8.40 -6.82 14.34
N LEU A 112 8.07 -5.91 15.27
CA LEU A 112 8.60 -4.54 15.28
C LEU A 112 10.13 -4.50 15.22
N GLU A 113 10.79 -5.40 15.94
CA GLU A 113 12.24 -5.54 15.95
C GLU A 113 12.78 -5.91 14.56
N THR A 114 12.09 -6.82 13.86
CA THR A 114 12.43 -7.21 12.49
C THR A 114 12.27 -6.04 11.53
N VAL A 115 11.15 -5.31 11.61
CA VAL A 115 10.93 -4.12 10.78
C VAL A 115 12.04 -3.09 11.00
N SER A 116 12.36 -2.80 12.27
CA SER A 116 13.41 -1.84 12.64
C SER A 116 14.79 -2.27 12.13
N ARG A 117 15.11 -3.57 12.24
CA ARG A 117 16.36 -4.15 11.74
C ARG A 117 16.48 -4.02 10.22
N GLN A 118 15.44 -4.41 9.49
CA GLN A 118 15.48 -4.40 8.02
C GLN A 118 15.50 -2.98 7.44
N ILE A 119 14.79 -2.04 8.05
CA ILE A 119 14.88 -0.62 7.67
C ILE A 119 16.31 -0.09 7.89
N SER A 120 16.92 -0.43 9.02
CA SER A 120 18.32 -0.05 9.28
C SER A 120 19.27 -0.68 8.27
N ALA A 121 19.01 -1.92 7.85
CA ALA A 121 19.79 -2.61 6.83
C ALA A 121 19.64 -1.98 5.44
N LEU A 122 18.43 -1.62 5.02
CA LEU A 122 18.18 -0.90 3.76
C LEU A 122 18.85 0.47 3.76
N ARG A 123 18.81 1.18 4.89
CA ARG A 123 19.53 2.45 5.07
C ARG A 123 21.05 2.27 4.94
N LYS A 124 21.62 1.27 5.62
CA LYS A 124 23.07 0.98 5.55
C LYS A 124 23.52 0.58 4.15
N ALA A 125 22.67 -0.10 3.38
CA ALA A 125 22.91 -0.46 1.98
C ALA A 125 22.73 0.72 1.01
N GLY A 126 22.28 1.88 1.48
CA GLY A 126 22.03 3.07 0.66
C GLY A 126 20.80 2.96 -0.26
N ILE A 127 19.95 1.94 -0.05
CA ILE A 127 18.71 1.74 -0.80
C ILE A 127 17.67 2.80 -0.42
N ILE A 128 17.67 3.18 0.86
CA ILE A 128 16.84 4.28 1.37
C ILE A 128 17.68 5.23 2.20
N ARG A 129 17.21 6.48 2.33
CA ARG A 129 17.63 7.43 3.36
C ARG A 129 16.43 7.82 4.19
N LEU A 130 16.65 8.05 5.47
CA LEU A 130 15.63 8.55 6.40
C LEU A 130 15.96 10.00 6.71
N ASP A 131 15.01 10.88 6.47
CA ASP A 131 15.09 12.30 6.81
C ASP A 131 14.10 12.58 7.94
N GLY A 132 14.61 12.77 9.15
CA GLY A 132 13.79 12.80 10.36
C GLY A 132 13.08 11.47 10.65
N LYS A 133 11.87 11.54 11.23
CA LYS A 133 11.16 10.36 11.75
C LYS A 133 10.33 9.63 10.70
N ARG A 134 9.74 10.35 9.75
CA ARG A 134 8.73 9.80 8.82
C ARG A 134 9.10 9.91 7.34
N ARG A 135 10.02 10.80 6.97
CA ARG A 135 10.35 11.00 5.56
C ARG A 135 11.34 9.94 5.09
N VAL A 136 10.95 9.21 4.05
CA VAL A 136 11.76 8.21 3.37
C VAL A 136 12.16 8.76 2.01
N VAL A 137 13.45 8.70 1.71
CA VAL A 137 14.01 9.06 0.40
C VAL A 137 14.55 7.80 -0.26
N ILE A 138 14.15 7.55 -1.49
CA ILE A 138 14.60 6.45 -2.34
C ILE A 138 15.50 7.05 -3.42
N PRO A 139 16.84 6.88 -3.32
CA PRO A 139 17.77 7.45 -4.31
C PRO A 139 17.61 6.86 -5.70
N SER A 140 17.20 5.58 -5.80
CA SER A 140 16.94 4.88 -7.06
C SER A 140 15.78 3.92 -6.84
N LEU A 141 14.68 4.12 -7.57
CA LEU A 141 13.53 3.21 -7.51
C LEU A 141 13.90 1.82 -8.02
N GLU A 142 14.72 1.74 -9.07
CA GLU A 142 15.21 0.48 -9.64
C GLU A 142 15.92 -0.37 -8.59
N ARG A 143 16.87 0.22 -7.84
CA ARG A 143 17.55 -0.50 -6.76
C ARG A 143 16.62 -0.93 -5.62
N LEU A 144 15.53 -0.22 -5.37
CA LEU A 144 14.53 -0.65 -4.40
C LEU A 144 13.68 -1.80 -4.94
N ILE A 145 13.38 -1.80 -6.24
CA ILE A 145 12.67 -2.88 -6.92
C ILE A 145 13.52 -4.15 -6.91
N ASP A 146 14.83 -4.08 -7.15
CA ASP A 146 15.69 -5.27 -7.05
C ASP A 146 15.64 -5.93 -5.66
N GLU A 147 15.45 -5.12 -4.61
CA GLU A 147 15.34 -5.58 -3.23
C GLU A 147 13.97 -6.20 -2.90
N THR A 148 12.96 -6.10 -3.79
CA THR A 148 11.68 -6.78 -3.60
C THR A 148 11.75 -8.28 -3.88
N GLY A 149 12.84 -8.77 -4.50
CA GLY A 149 13.00 -10.19 -4.84
C GLY A 149 12.01 -10.65 -5.91
N ASP A 150 11.54 -9.74 -6.77
CA ASP A 150 10.75 -10.10 -7.94
C ASP A 150 11.68 -10.76 -8.98
N ASP A 151 11.92 -12.07 -8.82
CA ASP A 151 12.43 -12.92 -9.88
C ASP A 151 11.41 -12.90 -11.04
N MET A 152 11.89 -13.09 -12.28
CA MET A 152 11.19 -12.94 -13.58
C MET A 152 9.93 -13.82 -13.82
N ASP A 153 9.18 -14.18 -12.78
CA ASP A 153 7.98 -15.03 -12.81
C ASP A 153 6.65 -14.24 -12.80
N GLY A 154 6.68 -12.94 -13.13
CA GLY A 154 5.50 -12.28 -13.70
C GLY A 154 4.46 -11.70 -12.72
N GLY A 155 4.87 -11.28 -11.52
CA GLY A 155 4.05 -10.37 -10.70
C GLY A 155 4.45 -8.92 -10.95
N LEU A 156 3.79 -8.24 -11.90
CA LEU A 156 3.89 -6.79 -11.98
C LEU A 156 3.28 -6.21 -10.70
N ILE A 157 4.06 -5.48 -9.91
CA ILE A 157 3.45 -4.59 -8.93
C ILE A 157 2.93 -3.37 -9.71
N VAL A 158 1.71 -3.51 -10.25
CA VAL A 158 0.98 -2.45 -10.95
C VAL A 158 0.68 -1.30 -9.98
#